data_AF-A0A930VG34-F1
#
_entry.id   AF-A0A930VG34-F1
#
_cell.length_a   1.000
_cell.length_b   1.000
_cell.length_c   1.000
_cell.angle_alpha   90.00
_cell.angle_beta   90.00
_cell.angle_gamma   90.00
#
_symmetry.space_group_name_H-M   'P 1'
#
loop_
_entity.id
_entity.type
_entity.pdbx_description
1 polymer ?
#
loop_
_entity_poly.entity_id
_entity_poly.type
_entity_poly.pdbx_seq_one_letter_code
_entity_poly.pdbx_strand_id
1 'polypeptide(L)' 'MPPPKPSTEGPRDRHVTYEIGQLVRALRSQGPQRPEELGRLVGDEYWESGRFDKALALAVSDGLITRTGEGKVAVV' A
#
# COMPACT_ATOMS: atom_id res chain seq x y z
N MET A 1 19.11 -11.65 -33.41
CA MET A 1 18.50 -11.88 -32.09
C MET A 1 17.75 -10.63 -31.67
N PRO A 2 16.48 -10.70 -31.25
CA PRO A 2 15.89 -9.61 -30.49
C PRO A 2 16.50 -9.60 -29.07
N PRO A 3 16.66 -8.42 -28.43
CA PRO A 3 17.13 -8.37 -27.06
C PRO A 3 16.08 -8.96 -26.12
N PRO A 4 16.48 -9.61 -25.01
CA PRO A 4 15.53 -10.03 -23.98
C PRO A 4 14.87 -8.77 -23.41
N LYS A 5 13.54 -8.76 -23.35
CA LYS A 5 12.79 -7.75 -22.57
C LYS A 5 13.32 -7.84 -21.14
N PRO A 6 13.70 -6.72 -20.48
CA PRO A 6 13.87 -6.77 -19.05
C PRO A 6 12.50 -7.14 -18.45
N SER A 7 12.39 -8.34 -17.89
CA SER A 7 11.37 -8.60 -16.87
C SER A 7 11.64 -7.59 -15.76
N THR A 8 10.82 -6.54 -15.70
CA THR A 8 10.83 -5.51 -14.65
C THR A 8 10.34 -6.06 -13.30
N GLU A 9 10.44 -7.37 -13.07
CA GLU A 9 10.22 -7.97 -11.75
C GLU A 9 11.57 -7.98 -11.02
N GLY A 10 11.95 -6.80 -10.53
CA GLY A 10 13.10 -6.68 -9.67
C GLY A 10 12.84 -7.38 -8.32
N PRO A 11 13.90 -7.75 -7.56
CA PRO A 11 13.78 -8.27 -6.18
C PRO A 11 13.09 -7.32 -5.17
N ARG A 12 12.62 -6.15 -5.61
CA ARG A 12 12.09 -5.03 -4.82
C ARG A 12 10.59 -5.17 -4.50
N ASP A 13 9.85 -6.02 -5.21
CA ASP A 13 8.38 -6.07 -5.06
C ASP A 13 7.89 -6.96 -3.90
N ARG A 14 8.62 -8.04 -3.57
CA ARG A 14 8.22 -8.97 -2.49
C ARG A 14 8.04 -8.29 -1.14
N HIS A 15 8.84 -7.26 -0.88
CA HIS A 15 8.77 -6.56 0.39
C HIS A 15 7.43 -5.83 0.49
N VAL A 16 7.05 -5.00 -0.51
CA VAL A 16 5.87 -4.12 -0.45
C VAL A 16 4.54 -4.88 -0.31
N THR A 17 4.48 -6.13 -0.76
CA THR A 17 3.30 -6.98 -0.58
C THR A 17 2.91 -7.17 0.88
N TYR A 18 3.88 -7.24 1.80
CA TYR A 18 3.59 -7.40 3.23
C TYR A 18 2.94 -6.14 3.82
N GLU A 19 3.48 -4.95 3.51
CA GLU A 19 2.92 -3.67 3.94
C GLU A 19 1.53 -3.44 3.37
N ILE A 20 1.30 -3.74 2.09
CA ILE A 20 -0.04 -3.70 1.48
C ILE A 20 -1.01 -4.58 2.28
N GLY A 21 -0.57 -5.79 2.66
CA GLY A 21 -1.35 -6.67 3.52
C GLY A 21 -1.66 -6.07 4.89
N GLN A 22 -0.73 -5.32 5.48
CA GLN A 22 -0.97 -4.60 6.75
C GLN A 22 -2.02 -3.50 6.59
N LEU A 23 -1.94 -2.69 5.53
CA LEU A 23 -2.93 -1.64 5.23
C LEU A 23 -4.33 -2.22 5.07
N VAL A 24 -4.47 -3.28 4.28
CA VAL A 24 -5.77 -3.94 4.03
C VAL A 24 -6.33 -4.53 5.32
N ARG A 25 -5.51 -5.19 6.15
CA ARG A 25 -5.95 -5.75 7.44
C ARG A 25 -6.42 -4.65 8.40
N ALA A 26 -5.66 -3.57 8.51
CA ALA A 26 -6.03 -2.44 9.36
C ALA A 26 -7.36 -1.82 8.94
N LEU A 27 -7.54 -1.55 7.64
CA LEU A 27 -8.80 -1.00 7.12
C LEU A 27 -9.98 -1.98 7.22
N ARG A 28 -9.77 -3.29 7.08
CA ARG A 28 -10.83 -4.29 7.35
C ARG A 28 -11.26 -4.31 8.82
N SER A 29 -10.31 -4.12 9.73
CA SER A 29 -10.58 -4.16 11.18
C SER A 29 -11.17 -2.85 11.71
N GLN A 30 -10.72 -1.70 11.22
CA GLN A 30 -11.04 -0.37 11.76
C GLN A 30 -11.99 0.43 10.85
N GLY A 31 -12.36 -0.12 9.69
CA GLY A 31 -13.14 0.59 8.67
C GLY A 31 -12.34 1.66 7.94
N PRO A 32 -13.01 2.58 7.21
CA PRO A 32 -12.36 3.64 6.47
C PRO A 32 -11.57 4.60 7.36
N GLN A 33 -10.31 4.85 7.02
CA GLN A 33 -9.40 5.70 7.80
C GLN A 33 -8.80 6.81 6.95
N ARG A 34 -8.41 7.93 7.57
CA ARG A 34 -7.56 8.91 6.89
C ARG A 34 -6.15 8.32 6.71
N PRO A 35 -5.40 8.68 5.65
CA PRO A 35 -4.05 8.17 5.44
C PRO A 35 -3.14 8.34 6.67
N GLU A 36 -3.26 9.47 7.38
CA GLU A 36 -2.43 9.75 8.56
C GLU A 36 -2.81 8.86 9.76
N GLU A 37 -4.10 8.55 9.93
CA GLU A 37 -4.56 7.61 10.95
C GLU A 37 -4.18 6.17 10.59
N LEU A 38 -4.27 5.81 9.31
CA LEU A 38 -3.86 4.51 8.83
C LEU A 38 -2.36 4.27 9.04
N GLY A 39 -1.53 5.28 8.79
CA GLY A 39 -0.08 5.24 9.08
C GLY A 39 0.20 4.92 10.54
N ARG A 40 -0.45 5.65 11.47
CA ARG A 40 -0.37 5.36 12.91
C ARG A 40 -0.82 3.95 13.26
N LEU A 41 -1.92 3.47 12.67
CA LEU A 41 -2.47 2.14 12.95
C LEU A 41 -1.53 0.99 12.53
N VAL A 42 -0.75 1.17 11.47
CA VAL A 42 0.20 0.17 10.98
C VAL A 42 1.63 0.38 11.50
N GLY A 43 1.86 1.43 12.29
CA GLY A 43 3.17 1.80 12.80
C GLY A 43 4.13 2.20 11.68
N ASP A 44 3.70 3.09 10.78
CA ASP A 44 4.51 3.58 9.66
C ASP A 44 5.85 4.21 10.08
N GLU A 45 5.94 4.76 11.30
CA GLU A 45 7.18 5.26 11.91
C GLU A 45 8.29 4.21 12.02
N TYR A 46 7.94 2.92 12.05
CA TYR A 46 8.90 1.82 12.12
C TYR A 46 9.28 1.27 10.74
N TRP A 47 8.68 1.81 9.66
CA TRP A 47 8.97 1.40 8.30
C TRP A 47 10.09 2.26 7.72
N GLU A 48 10.65 1.82 6.59
CA GLU A 48 11.56 2.68 5.84
C GLU A 48 10.85 3.98 5.40
N SER A 49 11.59 5.08 5.35
CA SER A 49 11.04 6.38 4.95
C SER A 49 10.36 6.31 3.57
N GLY A 50 9.15 6.87 3.47
CA GLY A 50 8.32 6.87 2.26
C GLY A 50 7.72 5.51 1.88
N ARG A 51 7.92 4.47 2.70
CA ARG A 51 7.43 3.12 2.42
C ARG A 51 5.92 3.00 2.57
N PHE A 52 5.34 3.72 3.53
CA PHE A 52 3.90 3.84 3.69
C PHE A 52 3.24 4.42 2.44
N ASP A 53 3.73 5.57 1.97
CA ASP A 53 3.19 6.23 0.78
C ASP A 53 3.26 5.34 -0.45
N LYS A 54 4.39 4.63 -0.63
CA LYS A 54 4.56 3.69 -1.72
C LYS A 54 3.57 2.52 -1.65
N ALA A 55 3.42 1.91 -0.47
CA ALA A 55 2.48 0.80 -0.28
C ALA A 55 1.03 1.25 -0.49
N LEU A 56 0.65 2.43 0.01
CA LEU A 56 -0.68 2.99 -0.17
C LEU A 56 -0.96 3.31 -1.64
N ALA A 57 -0.02 3.94 -2.34
CA ALA A 57 -0.15 4.24 -3.76
C ALA A 57 -0.33 2.97 -4.61
N LEU A 58 0.45 1.92 -4.31
CA LEU A 58 0.34 0.63 -4.99
C LEU A 58 -0.99 -0.06 -4.68
N ALA A 59 -1.41 -0.11 -3.42
CA ALA A 59 -2.70 -0.70 -3.04
C ALA A 59 -3.90 0.00 -3.71
N VAL A 60 -3.81 1.33 -3.92
CA VAL A 60 -4.82 2.09 -4.68
C VAL A 60 -4.74 1.77 -6.17
N SER A 61 -3.54 1.73 -6.74
CA SER A 61 -3.33 1.38 -8.15
C SER A 61 -3.81 -0.03 -8.48
N ASP A 62 -3.63 -0.97 -7.57
CA ASP A 62 -4.03 -2.37 -7.71
C ASP A 62 -5.54 -2.59 -7.41
N GLY A 63 -6.26 -1.53 -7.02
CA GLY A 63 -7.69 -1.60 -6.72
C GLY A 63 -8.03 -2.37 -5.44
N LEU A 64 -7.08 -2.52 -4.52
CA LEU A 64 -7.30 -3.14 -3.21
C LEU A 64 -7.86 -2.14 -2.19
N ILE A 65 -7.50 -0.86 -2.36
CA ILE A 65 -7.93 0.25 -1.54
C ILE A 65 -8.51 1.34 -2.45
N THR A 66 -9.59 1.97 -2.04
CA THR A 66 -10.18 3.13 -2.73
C THR A 66 -10.19 4.37 -1.84
N ARG A 67 -10.09 5.54 -2.46
CA ARG A 67 -10.29 6.83 -1.78
C ARG A 67 -11.78 7.13 -1.72
N THR A 68 -12.27 7.46 -0.53
CA THR A 68 -13.63 7.93 -0.33
C THR A 68 -13.70 9.44 -0.61
N GLY A 69 -14.92 9.95 -0.87
CA GLY A 69 -15.15 11.39 -1.05
C GLY A 69 -14.83 12.25 0.19
N GLU A 70 -14.62 11.64 1.36
CA GLU A 70 -14.33 12.32 2.63
C GLU A 70 -12.82 12.45 2.93
N GLY A 71 -11.95 12.10 1.96
CA GLY A 71 -10.50 12.07 2.18
C GLY A 71 -10.04 10.88 3.04
N LYS A 72 -10.87 9.85 3.19
CA LYS A 72 -10.48 8.57 3.80
C LYS A 72 -10.12 7.56 2.72
N VAL A 73 -9.51 6.46 3.14
CA VAL A 73 -9.29 5.27 2.33
C VAL A 73 -10.03 4.09 2.94
N ALA A 74 -10.55 3.22 2.08
CA ALA A 74 -11.30 2.03 2.45
C ALA A 74 -10.85 0.85 1.60
N VAL A 75 -11.01 -0.37 2.09
CA VAL A 75 -10.85 -1.57 1.25
C VAL A 75 -11.99 -1.61 0.24
N VAL A 76 -11.69 -2.00 -0.99
CA VAL A 76 -12.67 -2.21 -2.06
C VAL A 76 -13.57 -3.40 -1.77
#